data_AF-A0A1I3H6U0-F1
#
_entry.id   AF-A0A1I3H6U0-F1
#
_cell.length_a   1.000
_cell.length_b   1.000
_cell.length_c   1.000
_cell.angle_alpha   90.00
_cell.angle_beta   90.00
_cell.angle_gamma   90.00
#
_symmetry.space_group_name_H-M   'P 1'
#
loop_
_entity.id
_entity.type
_entity.pdbx_description
1 polymer ?
#
loop_
_entity_poly.entity_id
_entity_poly.type
_entity_poly.pdbx_seq_one_letter_code
_entity_poly.pdbx_strand_id
1 'polypeptide(L)'
;MWMHRTIIVPASHVGIARELTEAADPAGAGMFTTKLSATGDLPASHFISSGFIREQYALILDEKDAALVQAISDAAGIGYTQEQIDELLSLIDVSSEDAFAALNRLGLRICREVE
;
A
#
# COMPACT_ATOMS: atom_id res chain seq x y z
N MET A 1 19.99 1.72 -2.39
CA MET A 1 19.55 3.06 -2.86
C MET A 1 18.20 3.43 -2.23
N TRP A 2 17.76 4.68 -2.28
CA TRP A 2 16.36 5.07 -1.98
C TRP A 2 15.57 5.19 -3.28
N MET A 3 14.36 4.64 -3.32
CA MET A 3 13.51 4.65 -4.52
C MET A 3 12.14 5.22 -4.17
N HIS A 4 11.64 6.12 -5.03
CA HIS A 4 10.30 6.68 -4.89
C HIS A 4 9.25 5.65 -5.30
N ARG A 5 8.29 5.38 -4.43
CA ARG A 5 7.11 4.56 -4.76
C ARG A 5 5.84 5.21 -4.25
N THR A 6 4.84 5.20 -5.10
CA THR A 6 3.45 5.49 -4.76
C THR A 6 2.69 4.16 -4.74
N ILE A 7 2.03 3.89 -3.62
CA ILE A 7 1.29 2.66 -3.36
C ILE A 7 -0.13 3.04 -2.99
N ILE A 8 -1.11 2.52 -3.73
CA ILE A 8 -2.54 2.72 -3.47
C ILE A 8 -3.18 1.37 -3.18
N VAL A 9 -3.89 1.29 -2.06
CA VAL A 9 -4.50 0.07 -1.54
C VAL A 9 -6.00 0.27 -1.37
N PRO A 10 -6.86 -0.69 -1.76
CA PRO A 10 -8.28 -0.64 -1.46
C PRO A 10 -8.57 -0.60 0.04
N ALA A 11 -9.62 0.09 0.44
CA ALA A 11 -10.04 0.20 1.84
C ALA A 11 -10.36 -1.16 2.48
N SER A 12 -10.81 -2.15 1.70
CA SER A 12 -11.05 -3.52 2.17
C SER A 12 -9.79 -4.27 2.58
N HIS A 13 -8.61 -3.87 2.07
CA HIS A 13 -7.33 -4.57 2.28
C HIS A 13 -6.29 -3.70 2.99
N VAL A 14 -6.62 -2.46 3.36
CA VAL A 14 -5.68 -1.53 4.00
C VAL A 14 -5.16 -2.03 5.35
N GLY A 15 -5.94 -2.84 6.07
CA GLY A 15 -5.51 -3.46 7.32
C GLY A 15 -4.32 -4.40 7.11
N ILE A 16 -4.49 -5.37 6.20
CA ILE A 16 -3.45 -6.32 5.80
C ILE A 16 -2.21 -5.58 5.31
N ALA A 17 -2.38 -4.57 4.45
CA ALA A 17 -1.26 -3.81 3.91
C ALA A 17 -0.46 -3.09 5.00
N ARG A 18 -1.13 -2.44 5.98
CA ARG A 18 -0.44 -1.75 7.09
C ARG A 18 0.38 -2.72 7.93
N GLU A 19 -0.22 -3.84 8.33
CA GLU A 19 0.44 -4.85 9.14
C GLU A 19 1.67 -5.44 8.42
N LEU A 20 1.53 -5.77 7.14
CA LEU A 20 2.65 -6.29 6.34
C LEU A 20 3.76 -5.25 6.15
N THR A 21 3.43 -3.98 5.91
CA THR A 21 4.46 -2.94 5.76
C THR A 21 5.21 -2.64 7.05
N GLU A 22 4.51 -2.65 8.19
CA GLU A 22 5.14 -2.47 9.50
C GLU A 22 6.00 -3.68 9.89
N ALA A 23 5.57 -4.89 9.54
CA ALA A 23 6.35 -6.11 9.71
C ALA A 23 7.61 -6.15 8.84
N ALA A 24 7.52 -5.60 7.62
CA ALA A 24 8.67 -5.54 6.70
C ALA A 24 9.74 -4.56 7.19
N ASP A 25 9.34 -3.38 7.69
CA ASP A 25 10.25 -2.38 8.24
C ASP A 25 9.51 -1.49 9.25
N PRO A 26 10.11 -1.13 10.40
CA PRO A 26 9.50 -0.19 11.36
C PRO A 26 9.14 1.17 10.74
N ALA A 27 9.80 1.59 9.66
CA ALA A 27 9.44 2.80 8.90
C ALA A 27 8.09 2.67 8.17
N GLY A 28 7.54 1.46 8.05
CA GLY A 28 6.20 1.21 7.52
C GLY A 28 5.07 1.54 8.49
N ALA A 29 5.38 1.72 9.78
CA ALA A 29 4.40 2.14 10.76
C ALA A 29 3.79 3.50 10.39
N GLY A 30 2.46 3.59 10.38
CA GLY A 30 1.74 4.82 10.02
C GLY A 30 1.59 5.05 8.51
N MET A 31 1.94 4.08 7.66
CA MET A 31 1.60 4.12 6.24
C MET A 31 0.09 4.03 5.99
N PHE A 32 -0.32 4.48 4.80
CA PHE A 32 -1.70 4.42 4.32
C PHE A 32 -2.72 5.17 5.18
N THR A 33 -2.36 6.32 5.74
CA THR A 33 -3.27 7.14 6.58
C THR A 33 -4.17 8.06 5.76
N THR A 34 -3.71 8.48 4.58
CA THR A 34 -4.47 9.36 3.67
C THR A 34 -5.59 8.59 2.98
N LYS A 35 -6.82 8.98 3.28
CA LYS A 35 -8.07 8.41 2.73
C LYS A 35 -8.33 8.94 1.31
N LEU A 36 -8.75 8.07 0.40
CA LEU A 36 -9.07 8.38 -0.99
C LEU A 36 -10.45 7.87 -1.40
N SER A 37 -11.15 8.64 -2.25
CA SER A 37 -12.36 8.21 -2.95
C SER A 37 -12.49 8.87 -4.31
N ALA A 38 -13.36 8.35 -5.17
CA ALA A 38 -13.60 8.94 -6.50
C ALA A 38 -14.19 10.37 -6.40
N THR A 39 -15.02 10.63 -5.38
CA THR A 39 -15.64 11.95 -5.17
C THR A 39 -14.80 12.88 -4.31
N GLY A 40 -13.92 12.33 -3.47
CA GLY A 40 -13.24 13.10 -2.43
C GLY A 40 -14.05 13.23 -1.13
N ASP A 41 -15.11 12.42 -0.97
CA ASP A 41 -15.89 12.33 0.26
C ASP A 41 -15.71 10.96 0.92
N LEU A 42 -16.14 10.84 2.18
CA LEU A 42 -16.24 9.55 2.86
C LEU A 42 -17.50 8.78 2.42
N PRO A 43 -17.51 7.43 2.48
CA PRO A 43 -16.43 6.56 2.96
C PRO A 43 -15.25 6.46 1.99
N ALA A 44 -14.06 6.24 2.54
CA ALA A 44 -12.86 6.02 1.75
C ALA A 44 -12.96 4.69 0.98
N SER A 45 -12.63 4.72 -0.30
CA SER A 45 -12.52 3.52 -1.14
C SER A 45 -11.10 2.97 -1.18
N HIS A 46 -10.09 3.85 -1.00
CA HIS A 46 -8.68 3.52 -1.10
C HIS A 46 -7.87 4.34 -0.08
N PHE A 47 -6.61 3.95 0.10
CA PHE A 47 -5.61 4.68 0.87
C PHE A 47 -4.31 4.74 0.09
N ILE A 48 -3.52 5.79 0.32
CA ILE A 48 -2.25 6.02 -0.36
C ILE A 48 -1.09 6.16 0.61
N SER A 49 0.06 5.63 0.20
CA SER A 49 1.37 5.99 0.72
C SER A 49 2.27 6.37 -0.46
N SER A 50 2.99 7.49 -0.37
CA SER A 50 3.88 7.96 -1.42
C SER A 50 5.13 8.56 -0.81
N GLY A 51 6.30 8.06 -1.21
CA GLY A 51 7.56 8.48 -0.63
C GLY A 51 8.75 7.62 -1.04
N PHE A 52 9.90 7.92 -0.47
CA PHE A 52 11.12 7.15 -0.69
C PHE A 52 11.21 5.98 0.28
N ILE A 53 11.36 4.77 -0.27
CA ILE A 53 11.60 3.54 0.49
C ILE A 53 12.97 2.96 0.11
N ARG A 54 13.49 2.05 0.92
CA ARG A 54 14.73 1.35 0.57
C ARG A 54 14.50 0.52 -0.69
N GLU A 55 15.47 0.53 -1.59
CA GLU A 55 15.46 -0.20 -2.86
C GLU A 55 15.02 -1.65 -2.72
N GLN A 56 15.52 -2.38 -1.71
CA GLN A 56 15.11 -3.77 -1.47
C GLN A 56 13.59 -3.93 -1.29
N TYR A 57 12.89 -2.99 -0.65
CA TYR A 57 11.43 -3.06 -0.50
C TYR A 57 10.71 -2.58 -1.77
N ALA A 58 11.28 -1.62 -2.50
CA ALA A 58 10.73 -1.21 -3.78
C ALA A 58 10.72 -2.37 -4.78
N LEU A 59 11.80 -3.17 -4.82
CA LEU A 59 11.89 -4.34 -5.69
C LEU A 59 10.84 -5.40 -5.35
N ILE A 60 10.59 -5.67 -4.06
CA ILE A 60 9.53 -6.60 -3.62
C ILE A 60 8.16 -6.17 -4.18
N LEU A 61 7.86 -4.87 -4.10
CA LEU A 61 6.58 -4.32 -4.56
C LEU A 61 6.45 -4.30 -6.07
N ASP A 62 7.55 -4.02 -6.79
CA ASP A 62 7.57 -4.01 -8.26
C ASP A 62 7.41 -5.42 -8.84
N GLU A 63 8.09 -6.40 -8.24
CA GLU A 63 8.04 -7.81 -8.66
C GLU A 63 6.77 -8.51 -8.18
N LYS A 64 6.05 -7.91 -7.22
CA LYS A 64 4.91 -8.52 -6.52
C LYS A 64 5.27 -9.91 -6.00
N ASP A 65 6.43 -10.02 -5.34
CA ASP A 65 6.93 -11.29 -4.81
C ASP A 65 6.13 -11.74 -3.58
N ALA A 66 5.08 -12.51 -3.83
CA ALA A 66 4.21 -13.06 -2.80
C ALA A 66 4.93 -14.00 -1.84
N ALA A 67 5.97 -14.73 -2.29
CA ALA A 67 6.71 -15.65 -1.43
C ALA A 67 7.51 -14.90 -0.37
N LEU A 68 8.13 -13.78 -0.75
CA LEU A 68 8.85 -12.94 0.19
C LEU A 68 7.91 -12.21 1.16
N VAL A 69 6.76 -11.73 0.68
CA VAL A 69 5.74 -11.12 1.55
C VAL A 69 5.17 -12.16 2.53
N GLN A 70 4.98 -13.40 2.10
CA GLN A 70 4.59 -14.52 2.98
C GLN A 70 5.65 -14.78 4.05
N ALA A 71 6.93 -14.82 3.67
CA ALA A 71 8.01 -15.01 4.63
C ALA A 71 8.07 -13.89 5.68
N ILE A 72 7.77 -12.63 5.30
CA ILE A 72 7.66 -11.50 6.22
C ILE A 72 6.48 -11.70 7.19
N SER A 73 5.31 -12.09 6.67
CA SER A 73 4.12 -12.39 7.47
C SER A 73 4.38 -13.50 8.50
N ASP A 74 5.04 -14.59 8.08
CA ASP A 74 5.36 -15.73 8.93
C ASP A 74 6.40 -15.36 10.00
N ALA A 75 7.45 -14.61 9.63
CA ALA A 75 8.47 -14.14 10.55
C ALA A 75 7.91 -13.17 11.60
N ALA A 76 6.91 -12.37 11.25
CA ALA A 76 6.21 -11.47 12.16
C ALA A 76 5.12 -12.17 12.99
N GLY A 77 4.77 -13.42 12.65
CA GLY A 77 3.71 -14.17 13.34
C GLY A 77 2.29 -13.67 13.04
N ILE A 78 2.08 -12.95 11.94
CA ILE A 78 0.78 -12.42 11.54
C ILE A 78 -0.07 -13.52 10.87
N GLY A 79 0.58 -14.42 10.11
CA GLY A 79 -0.05 -15.67 9.63
C GLY A 79 -1.07 -15.49 8.51
N TYR A 80 -0.91 -14.48 7.65
CA TYR A 80 -1.70 -14.38 6.41
C TYR A 80 -1.46 -15.59 5.50
N THR A 81 -2.49 -16.01 4.79
CA THR A 81 -2.39 -17.07 3.79
C THR A 81 -1.82 -16.53 2.47
N GLN A 82 -1.21 -17.42 1.69
CA GLN A 82 -0.67 -17.07 0.37
C GLN A 82 -1.76 -16.47 -0.55
N GLU A 83 -2.98 -17.02 -0.49
CA GLU A 83 -4.13 -16.52 -1.25
C GLU A 83 -4.48 -15.07 -0.90
N GLN A 84 -4.45 -14.69 0.38
CA GLN A 84 -4.72 -13.31 0.82
C GLN A 84 -3.62 -12.34 0.37
N ILE A 85 -2.37 -12.79 0.36
CA ILE A 85 -1.22 -11.98 -0.09
C ILE A 85 -1.29 -11.80 -1.61
N ASP A 86 -1.57 -12.87 -2.36
CA ASP A 86 -1.74 -12.82 -3.81
C ASP A 86 -2.91 -11.90 -4.19
N GLU A 87 -4.03 -12.00 -3.47
CA GLU A 87 -5.18 -11.11 -3.65
C GLU A 87 -4.79 -9.65 -3.41
N LEU A 88 -4.15 -9.34 -2.28
CA LEU A 88 -3.67 -7.99 -1.97
C LEU A 88 -2.74 -7.48 -3.09
N LEU A 89 -1.71 -8.24 -3.44
CA LEU A 89 -0.74 -7.85 -4.45
C LEU A 89 -1.40 -7.65 -5.82
N SER A 90 -2.45 -8.41 -6.16
CA SER A 90 -3.20 -8.22 -7.40
C SER A 90 -4.01 -6.91 -7.42
N LEU A 91 -4.48 -6.45 -6.26
CA LEU A 91 -5.36 -5.29 -6.12
C LEU A 91 -4.62 -3.97 -5.90
N ILE A 92 -3.41 -4.00 -5.37
CA ILE A 92 -2.63 -2.77 -5.15
C ILE A 92 -2.09 -2.20 -6.46
N ASP A 93 -2.13 -0.88 -6.54
CA ASP A 93 -1.42 -0.10 -7.55
C ASP A 93 -0.07 0.34 -6.96
N VAL A 94 1.01 -0.04 -7.64
CA VAL A 94 2.38 0.36 -7.30
C VAL A 94 2.96 1.07 -8.51
N SER A 95 3.45 2.29 -8.33
CA SER A 95 4.07 3.05 -9.41
C SER A 95 5.25 3.89 -8.93
N SER A 96 6.09 4.30 -9.86
CA SER A 96 7.16 5.28 -9.64
C SER A 96 6.69 6.73 -9.82
N GLU A 97 5.43 6.93 -10.21
CA GLU A 97 4.81 8.24 -10.41
C GLU A 97 4.65 8.99 -9.08
N ASP A 98 4.58 10.32 -9.13
CA ASP A 98 4.17 11.11 -7.97
C ASP A 98 2.71 10.82 -7.57
N ALA A 99 2.36 11.18 -6.34
CA ALA A 99 1.04 10.91 -5.79
C ALA A 99 -0.10 11.48 -6.66
N PHE A 100 0.01 12.71 -7.15
CA PHE A 100 -1.08 13.35 -7.88
C PHE A 100 -1.23 12.76 -9.30
N ALA A 101 -0.13 12.37 -9.94
CA ALA A 101 -0.18 11.64 -11.19
C ALA A 101 -0.91 10.29 -11.05
N ALA A 102 -0.57 9.50 -10.02
CA ALA A 102 -1.24 8.24 -9.74
C ALA A 102 -2.74 8.43 -9.41
N LEU A 103 -3.06 9.43 -8.58
CA LEU A 103 -4.45 9.78 -8.26
C LEU A 103 -5.25 10.15 -9.51
N ASN A 104 -4.68 10.99 -10.38
CA ASN A 104 -5.35 11.41 -11.61
C ASN A 104 -5.56 10.23 -12.57
N ARG A 105 -4.56 9.35 -12.72
CA ARG A 105 -4.66 8.13 -13.52
C ARG A 105 -5.78 7.20 -13.04
N LEU A 106 -5.95 7.07 -11.73
CA LEU A 106 -6.97 6.22 -11.12
C LEU A 106 -8.32 6.93 -10.87
N GLY A 107 -8.42 8.23 -11.16
CA GLY A 107 -9.63 9.01 -10.90
C GLY A 107 -9.97 9.17 -9.41
N LEU A 108 -8.95 9.12 -8.54
CA LEU A 108 -9.10 9.22 -7.09
C LEU A 108 -8.80 10.64 -6.59
N ARG A 109 -9.43 10.99 -5.47
CA ARG A 109 -9.28 12.28 -4.79
C ARG A 109 -9.08 12.04 -3.29
N ILE A 110 -8.31 12.92 -2.65
CA ILE A 110 -8.15 12.89 -1.20
C ILE A 110 -9.50 13.19 -0.55
N CYS A 111 -9.94 12.32 0.36
CA CYS A 111 -11.16 12.53 1.11
C CYS A 111 -11.02 13.76 2.00
N ARG A 112 -12.00 14.65 1.96
CA ARG A 112 -12.13 15.74 2.93
C ARG A 112 -12.78 15.18 4.19
N GLU A 113 -12.21 15.47 5.35
CA GLU A 113 -12.95 15.35 6.60
C GLU A 113 -13.81 16.62 6.71
N VAL A 114 -15.13 16.43 6.62
CA VAL A 114 -16.09 17.48 7.00
C VAL A 114 -16.13 17.46 8.52
N GLU A 115 -15.49 18.46 9.14
CA GLU A 115 -15.69 18.81 10.56
C GLU A 115 -17.13 19.30 10.80
#